data_AF-A0A7C5YWF5-F1
#
_entry.id   AF-A0A7C5YWF5-F1
#
_cell.length_a   1.000
_cell.length_b   1.000
_cell.length_c   1.000
_cell.angle_alpha   90.00
_cell.angle_beta   90.00
_cell.angle_gamma   90.00
#
_symmetry.space_group_name_H-M   'P 1'
#
loop_
_entity.id
_entity.type
_entity.pdbx_description
1 polymer ?
#
loop_
_entity_poly.entity_id
_entity_poly.type
_entity_poly.pdbx_seq_one_letter_code
_entity_poly.pdbx_strand_id
1 'polypeptide(L)' 'MGKLYIIGAGGHGQVVLDCARASGFEICGFLDDKEELNGKNINGVEVIGKVELSKRLDGLFIVAIGDNAK' A
#
# COMPACT_ATOMS: atom_id res chain seq x y z
N MET A 1 6.75 -15.93 -4.38
CA MET A 1 6.78 -14.51 -4.00
C MET A 1 5.85 -14.32 -2.80
N GLY A 2 6.17 -13.44 -1.86
CA GLY A 2 5.37 -13.23 -0.65
C GLY A 2 4.29 -12.14 -0.81
N LYS A 3 3.34 -12.09 0.14
CA LYS A 3 2.33 -11.04 0.28
C LYS A 3 3.00 -9.67 0.47
N LEU A 4 2.58 -8.67 -0.31
CA LEU A 4 3.06 -7.30 -0.20
C LEU A 4 1.92 -6.33 0.12
N TYR A 5 2.15 -5.48 1.12
CA TYR A 5 1.30 -4.34 1.46
C TYR A 5 2.04 -3.05 1.11
N ILE A 6 1.32 -2.08 0.56
CA ILE A 6 1.87 -0.77 0.18
C ILE A 6 1.38 0.27 1.19
N ILE A 7 2.30 0.93 1.87
CA ILE A 7 2.00 2.04 2.79
C ILE A 7 1.97 3.34 1.99
N GLY A 8 0.79 3.96 1.90
CA GLY A 8 0.50 5.14 1.08
C GLY A 8 -0.29 4.80 -0.18
N ALA A 9 -1.52 5.29 -0.28
CA ALA A 9 -2.43 5.11 -1.41
C ALA A 9 -2.48 6.32 -2.37
N GLY A 10 -1.53 7.25 -2.22
CA GLY A 10 -1.37 8.43 -3.09
C GLY A 10 -0.74 8.10 -4.46
N GLY A 11 -0.41 9.14 -5.23
CA GLY A 11 0.18 8.97 -6.57
C GLY A 11 1.48 8.15 -6.56
N HIS A 12 2.35 8.33 -5.56
CA HIS A 12 3.58 7.54 -5.43
C HIS A 12 3.29 6.05 -5.12
N GLY A 13 2.26 5.78 -4.30
CA GLY A 13 1.76 4.44 -4.04
C GLY A 13 1.25 3.70 -5.28
N GLN A 14 0.58 4.42 -6.18
CA GLN A 14 0.11 3.85 -7.46
C GLN A 14 1.28 3.47 -8.38
N VAL A 15 2.33 4.29 -8.44
CA VAL A 15 3.54 3.95 -9.21
C VAL A 15 4.23 2.70 -8.62
N VAL A 16 4.34 2.62 -7.30
CA VAL A 16 4.90 1.45 -6.62
C VAL A 16 4.05 0.20 -6.87
N LEU A 17 2.72 0.32 -6.90
CA LEU A 17 1.81 -0.76 -7.26
C LEU A 17 2.12 -1.34 -8.65
N ASP A 18 2.31 -0.46 -9.64
CA ASP A 18 2.62 -0.90 -11.01
C ASP A 18 3.97 -1.63 -11.07
N CYS A 19 5.00 -1.10 -10.40
CA CYS A 19 6.31 -1.76 -10.31
C CYS A 19 6.25 -3.12 -9.60
N ALA A 20 5.49 -3.20 -8.50
CA ALA A 20 5.35 -4.43 -7.72
C ALA A 20 4.59 -5.51 -8.51
N ARG A 21 3.53 -5.13 -9.24
CA ARG A 21 2.83 -6.02 -10.17
C ARG A 21 3.75 -6.51 -11.28
N ALA A 22 4.50 -5.61 -11.92
CA ALA A 22 5.47 -5.97 -12.97
C ALA A 22 6.56 -6.91 -12.46
N SER A 23 6.88 -6.84 -11.16
CA SER A 23 7.85 -7.70 -10.49
C SER A 23 7.26 -9.03 -9.97
N GLY A 24 5.95 -9.26 -10.15
CA GLY A 24 5.28 -10.51 -9.77
C GLY A 24 4.95 -10.64 -8.28
N PHE A 25 4.82 -9.53 -7.55
CA PHE A 25 4.33 -9.56 -6.16
C PHE A 25 2.81 -9.72 -6.10
N GLU A 26 2.35 -10.45 -5.08
CA GLU A 26 0.94 -10.50 -4.71
C GLU A 26 0.62 -9.28 -3.85
N ILE A 27 -0.20 -8.36 -4.36
CA ILE A 27 -0.54 -7.14 -3.64
C ILE A 27 -1.79 -7.38 -2.80
N CYS A 28 -1.63 -7.32 -1.48
CA CYS A 28 -2.68 -7.65 -0.53
C CYS A 28 -3.51 -6.44 -0.09
N GLY A 29 -3.02 -5.22 -0.32
CA GLY A 29 -3.75 -4.01 0.03
C GLY A 29 -2.85 -2.78 0.18
N PHE A 30 -3.48 -1.62 0.18
CA PHE A 30 -2.89 -0.37 0.64
C PHE A 30 -3.17 -0.15 2.13
N LEU A 31 -2.23 0.50 2.81
CA LEU A 31 -2.42 1.05 4.15
C LEU A 31 -2.23 2.57 4.08
N ASP A 32 -3.23 3.33 4.52
CA ASP A 32 -3.18 4.81 4.50
C ASP A 32 -3.94 5.38 5.70
N ASP A 33 -3.37 6.39 6.35
CA ASP A 33 -3.97 6.99 7.56
C ASP A 33 -5.12 7.96 7.25
N LYS A 34 -5.31 8.33 5.97
CA LYS A 34 -6.46 9.10 5.51
C LYS A 34 -7.74 8.26 5.59
N GLU A 35 -8.57 8.56 6.58
CA GLU A 35 -9.82 7.81 6.83
C GLU A 35 -10.74 7.79 5.60
N GLU A 36 -10.76 8.87 4.81
CA GLU A 36 -11.57 8.95 3.60
C GLU A 36 -11.13 7.99 2.49
N LEU A 37 -9.96 7.35 2.61
CA LEU A 37 -9.47 6.36 1.68
C LEU A 37 -9.83 4.93 2.10
N ASN A 38 -10.17 4.69 3.36
CA ASN A 38 -10.46 3.36 3.87
C ASN A 38 -11.62 2.70 3.09
N GLY A 39 -11.41 1.46 2.62
CA GLY A 39 -12.33 0.72 1.76
C GLY A 39 -12.37 1.18 0.30
N LYS A 40 -11.64 2.23 -0.10
CA LYS A 40 -11.57 2.63 -1.52
C LYS A 40 -10.71 1.67 -2.31
N ASN A 41 -11.12 1.44 -3.56
CA ASN A 41 -10.33 0.72 -4.53
C ASN A 41 -9.47 1.69 -5.35
N ILE A 42 -8.15 1.45 -5.35
CA ILE A 42 -7.15 2.20 -6.10
C ILE A 42 -6.51 1.24 -7.10
N ASN A 43 -6.80 1.42 -8.39
CA ASN A 43 -6.29 0.59 -9.49
C ASN A 43 -6.47 -0.92 -9.26
N GLY A 44 -7.61 -1.34 -8.72
CA GLY A 44 -7.93 -2.73 -8.43
C GLY A 44 -7.45 -3.24 -7.07
N VAL A 45 -6.83 -2.41 -6.22
CA VAL A 45 -6.35 -2.78 -4.88
C VAL A 45 -7.08 -1.95 -3.81
N GLU A 46 -7.58 -2.60 -2.78
CA GLU A 46 -8.29 -1.93 -1.69
C GLU A 46 -7.33 -1.28 -0.67
N VAL A 47 -7.73 -0.12 -0.14
CA VAL A 47 -7.14 0.44 1.08
C VAL A 47 -7.79 -0.25 2.27
N ILE A 48 -7.10 -1.23 2.85
CA ILE A 48 -7.65 -2.15 3.86
C ILE A 48 -7.62 -1.60 5.28
N GLY A 49 -7.02 -0.42 5.48
CA GLY A 49 -7.00 0.26 6.75
C GLY A 49 -5.80 1.21 6.92
N LYS A 50 -5.60 1.62 8.17
CA LYS A 50 -4.51 2.52 8.58
C LYS A 50 -3.17 1.83 8.65
N VAL A 51 -2.09 2.61 8.67
CA VAL A 51 -0.71 2.07 8.76
C VAL A 51 -0.51 1.22 10.00
N GLU A 52 -1.18 1.53 11.11
CA GLU A 52 -1.12 0.73 12.34
C GLU A 52 -1.56 -0.73 12.15
N LEU A 53 -2.43 -1.03 11.18
CA LEU A 53 -2.84 -2.41 10.88
C LEU A 53 -1.65 -3.29 10.49
N SER A 54 -0.56 -2.73 9.96
CA SER A 54 0.67 -3.45 9.63
C SER A 54 1.24 -4.27 10.79
N LYS A 55 1.06 -3.83 12.05
CA LYS A 55 1.51 -4.54 13.25
C LYS A 55 0.81 -5.89 13.46
N ARG A 56 -0.29 -6.14 12.75
CA ARG A 56 -1.14 -7.35 12.87
C ARG A 56 -1.18 -8.16 11.57
N LEU A 57 -0.46 -7.74 10.54
CA LEU A 57 -0.44 -8.37 9.23
C LEU A 57 0.89 -9.09 9.01
N ASP A 58 0.83 -10.28 8.41
CA ASP A 58 2.00 -11.01 7.99
C ASP A 58 2.30 -10.75 6.51
N GLY A 59 3.49 -10.25 6.21
CA GLY A 59 3.92 -9.99 4.84
C GLY A 59 5.10 -9.03 4.74
N LEU A 60 5.42 -8.67 3.50
CA LEU A 60 6.33 -7.59 3.18
C LEU A 60 5.57 -6.27 3.16
N PHE A 61 6.26 -5.20 3.52
CA PHE A 61 5.73 -3.84 3.49
C PHE A 61 6.68 -2.94 2.71
N ILE A 62 6.12 -2.08 1.86
CA ILE A 62 6.87 -1.04 1.17
C ILE A 62 6.26 0.33 1.47
N VAL A 63 7.09 1.28 1.88
CA VAL A 63 6.67 2.66 2.13
C VAL A 63 6.72 3.43 0.82
N ALA A 64 5.57 3.90 0.35
CA ALA A 64 5.39 4.63 -0.90
C ALA A 64 4.89 6.05 -0.64
N ILE A 65 5.57 6.76 0.26
CA ILE A 65 5.32 8.17 0.60
C ILE A 65 6.45 9.01 0.01
N GLY A 66 6.10 9.95 -0.88
CA GLY A 66 7.09 10.79 -1.55
C GLY A 66 7.57 11.99 -0.72
N ASP A 67 6.88 12.30 0.39
CA ASP A 67 7.31 13.33 1.31
C ASP A 67 8.46 12.79 2.18
N ASN A 68 9.65 13.34 1.94
CA ASN A 68 10.87 12.99 2.66
C ASN A 68 11.22 14.05 3.71
N ALA A 69 10.21 14.70 4.31
CA ALA A 69 10.36 15.80 5.27
C ALA A 69 11.68 15.73 6.06
N LYS A 70 12.51 16.77 5.87
CA LYS A 70 13.66 17.05 6.72
C LYS A 70 13.23 17.63 8.05
#